data_AF-A0A1F9I4Y0-F1
#
_entry.id   AF-A0A1F9I4Y0-F1
#
_cell.length_a   1.000
_cell.length_b   1.000
_cell.length_c   1.000
_cell.angle_alpha   90.00
_cell.angle_beta   90.00
_cell.angle_gamma   90.00
#
_symmetry.space_group_name_H-M   'P 1'
#
loop_
_entity.id
_entity.type
_entity.pdbx_description
1 polymer ?
#
loop_
_entity_poly.entity_id
_entity_poly.type
_entity_poly.pdbx_seq_one_letter_code
_entity_poly.pdbx_strand_id
1 'polypeptide(L)' 'MEHAAQNSLKTLHKIEAIEKELLTLKISVLKKFTPTGRKMRSFKGILKGVQVSDKDIALAKKGLCNKIKI' A
#
# COMPACT_ATOMS: atom_id res chain seq x y z
N MET A 1 16.40 -12.98 38.90
CA MET A 1 16.75 -12.66 37.50
C MET A 1 15.57 -12.78 36.54
N GLU A 2 14.62 -13.70 36.76
CA GLU A 2 13.45 -13.90 35.88
C GLU A 2 12.54 -12.66 35.72
N HIS A 3 12.27 -11.92 36.79
CA HIS A 3 11.43 -10.71 36.74
C HIS A 3 11.97 -9.61 35.81
N ALA A 4 13.29 -9.48 35.68
CA ALA A 4 13.92 -8.49 34.79
C ALA A 4 13.75 -8.87 33.31
N ALA A 5 13.86 -10.17 32.99
CA ALA A 5 13.64 -10.69 31.65
C ALA A 5 12.16 -10.53 31.23
N GLN A 6 11.23 -10.78 32.14
CA GLN A 6 9.79 -10.66 31.90
C GLN A 6 9.36 -9.20 31.65
N ASN A 7 9.93 -8.25 32.39
CA ASN A 7 9.72 -6.81 32.15
C ASN A 7 10.29 -6.35 30.81
N SER A 8 11.46 -6.87 30.42
CA SER A 8 12.09 -6.57 29.13
C SER A 8 11.22 -7.07 27.96
N LEU A 9 10.69 -8.30 28.06
CA LEU A 9 9.79 -8.89 27.08
C LEU A 9 8.47 -8.12 26.95
N LYS A 10 7.88 -7.71 28.09
CA LYS A 10 6.68 -6.86 28.10
C LYS A 10 6.93 -5.50 27.45
N THR A 11 8.11 -4.94 27.63
CA THR A 11 8.51 -3.67 27.00
C THR A 11 8.68 -3.84 25.49
N LEU A 12 9.31 -4.93 25.05
CA LEU A 12 9.48 -5.25 23.64
C LEU A 12 8.14 -5.38 22.91
N HIS A 13 7.17 -6.09 23.48
CA HIS A 13 5.83 -6.20 22.89
C HIS A 13 5.08 -4.87 22.80
N LYS A 14 5.29 -3.96 23.76
CA LYS A 14 4.72 -2.61 23.68
C LYS A 14 5.34 -1.80 22.54
N ILE A 15 6.65 -1.94 22.31
CA ILE A 15 7.34 -1.31 21.19
C ILE A 15 6.78 -1.84 19.87
N GLU A 16 6.64 -3.17 19.72
CA GLU A 16 6.06 -3.78 18.52
C GLU A 16 4.62 -3.31 18.25
N ALA A 17 3.81 -3.13 19.30
CA ALA A 17 2.46 -2.61 19.17
C ALA A 17 2.46 -1.16 18.65
N ILE A 18 3.32 -0.30 19.21
CA ILE A 18 3.49 1.08 18.77
C ILE A 18 3.94 1.15 17.31
N GLU A 19 4.88 0.29 16.89
CA GLU A 19 5.34 0.25 15.50
C GLU A 19 4.21 -0.12 14.52
N LYS A 20 3.36 -1.08 14.89
CA LYS A 20 2.18 -1.47 14.10
C LYS A 20 1.15 -0.33 14.00
N GLU A 21 0.89 0.37 15.10
CA GLU A 21 -0.01 1.53 15.12
C GLU A 21 0.54 2.67 14.26
N LEU A 22 1.84 2.94 14.34
CA LEU A 22 2.52 3.96 13.55
C LEU A 22 2.45 3.66 12.04
N LEU A 23 2.65 2.39 11.65
CA LEU A 23 2.49 1.96 10.26
C LEU A 23 1.06 2.17 9.77
N THR A 24 0.07 1.78 10.58
CA THR A 24 -1.35 1.96 10.28
C THR A 24 -1.70 3.43 10.10
N LEU A 25 -1.18 4.30 10.98
CA LEU A 25 -1.36 5.74 10.89
C LEU A 25 -0.74 6.32 9.60
N LYS A 26 0.50 5.92 9.27
CA LYS A 26 1.16 6.34 8.02
C LYS A 26 0.34 5.96 6.78
N ILE A 27 -0.17 4.73 6.71
CA ILE A 27 -1.03 4.26 5.61
C ILE A 27 -2.34 5.06 5.57
N SER A 28 -2.96 5.32 6.73
CA SER A 28 -4.18 6.12 6.82
C SER A 28 -3.98 7.54 6.29
N VAL A 29 -2.84 8.17 6.63
CA VAL A 29 -2.45 9.48 6.11
C VAL A 29 -2.19 9.43 4.60
N LEU A 30 -1.48 8.41 4.11
CA LEU A 30 -1.25 8.21 2.66
C LEU A 30 -2.56 8.04 1.87
N LYS A 31 -3.56 7.35 2.42
CA LYS A 31 -4.89 7.21 1.79
C LYS A 31 -5.67 8.52 1.72
N LYS A 32 -5.43 9.45 2.65
CA LYS A 32 -6.06 10.79 2.66
C LYS A 32 -5.42 11.73 1.63
N PHE A 33 -4.17 11.47 1.24
CA PHE A 33 -3.61 12.07 0.04
C PHE A 33 -4.27 11.42 -1.17
N THR A 34 -5.36 12.03 -1.65
CA THR A 34 -5.93 11.71 -2.97
C THR A 34 -4.81 11.76 -4.02
N PRO A 35 -4.79 10.85 -5.01
CA PRO A 35 -3.88 10.99 -6.14
C PRO A 35 -4.09 12.39 -6.72
N THR A 36 -3.08 13.24 -6.57
CA THR A 36 -3.15 14.67 -6.83
C THR A 36 -3.60 14.91 -8.27
N GLY A 37 -4.84 15.35 -8.45
CA GLY A 37 -5.36 16.05 -9.63
C GLY A 37 -5.21 15.40 -11.02
N ARG A 38 -4.56 14.24 -11.16
CA ARG A 38 -4.47 13.53 -12.44
C ARG A 38 -5.83 12.94 -12.70
N LYS A 39 -6.60 13.61 -13.57
CA LYS A 39 -7.81 13.05 -14.19
C LYS A 39 -7.52 11.59 -14.52
N MET A 40 -8.32 10.69 -13.95
CA MET A 40 -8.25 9.26 -14.22
C MET A 40 -8.52 9.07 -15.72
N ARG A 41 -7.46 9.06 -16.53
CA ARG A 41 -7.57 8.84 -17.97
C ARG A 41 -7.73 7.34 -18.19
N SER A 42 -8.71 6.96 -18.99
CA SER A 42 -8.85 5.57 -19.40
C SER A 42 -7.56 5.13 -20.09
N PHE A 43 -7.15 3.89 -19.85
CA PHE A 43 -5.98 3.29 -20.50
C PHE A 43 -6.11 3.38 -22.03
N LYS A 44 -7.33 3.17 -22.54
CA LYS A 44 -7.71 3.39 -23.95
C LYS A 44 -7.52 4.83 -24.42
N GLY A 45 -7.76 5.82 -23.56
CA GLY A 45 -7.56 7.24 -23.86
C GLY A 45 -6.08 7.67 -23.89
N ILE A 46 -5.19 6.87 -23.30
CA ILE A 46 -3.73 7.08 -23.34
C ILE A 46 -3.16 6.48 -24.64
N LEU A 47 -3.58 5.26 -24.99
CA LEU A 47 -3.11 4.53 -26.17
C LEU A 47 -3.98 4.80 -27.41
N LYS A 48 -4.06 6.07 -27.83
CA LYS A 48 -4.81 6.45 -29.03
C LYS A 48 -4.27 5.73 -30.27
N GLY A 49 -5.15 5.15 -31.08
CA GLY A 49 -4.79 4.44 -32.30
C GLY A 49 -4.43 2.96 -32.13
N VAL A 50 -4.39 2.46 -30.89
CA VAL A 50 -4.20 1.03 -30.60
C VAL A 50 -5.55 0.42 -30.21
N GLN A 51 -5.93 -0.69 -30.86
CA GLN A 51 -7.04 -1.50 -30.35
C GLN A 51 -6.60 -2.15 -29.04
N VAL A 52 -7.20 -1.72 -27.94
CA VAL A 52 -6.97 -2.29 -26.62
C VAL A 52 -8.22 -3.06 -26.22
N SER A 53 -8.06 -4.35 -25.96
CA SER A 53 -9.12 -5.21 -25.45
C SER A 53 -9.22 -5.15 -23.92
N ASP A 54 -10.34 -5.63 -23.38
CA ASP A 54 -10.50 -5.75 -21.93
C ASP A 54 -9.49 -6.71 -21.29
N LYS A 55 -9.03 -7.72 -22.05
CA LYS A 55 -7.96 -8.63 -21.60
C LYS A 55 -6.64 -7.90 -21.42
N ASP A 56 -6.29 -6.99 -22.34
CA ASP A 56 -5.07 -6.19 -22.25
C ASP A 56 -5.09 -5.29 -21.01
N ILE A 57 -6.25 -4.67 -20.74
CA ILE A 57 -6.47 -3.86 -19.54
C ILE A 57 -6.32 -4.71 -18.27
N ALA A 58 -6.89 -5.92 -18.25
CA ALA A 58 -6.80 -6.83 -17.11
C ALA A 58 -5.36 -7.29 -16.83
N LEU A 59 -4.60 -7.63 -17.88
CA LEU A 59 -3.19 -7.99 -17.78
C LEU A 59 -2.35 -6.82 -17.27
N ALA A 60 -2.56 -5.62 -17.81
CA ALA A 60 -1.88 -4.42 -17.36
C ALA A 60 -2.16 -4.12 -15.88
N LYS A 61 -3.42 -4.22 -15.44
CA LYS A 61 -3.81 -4.05 -14.03
C LYS A 61 -3.14 -5.09 -13.13
N LYS A 62 -3.18 -6.38 -13.50
CA LYS A 62 -2.53 -7.46 -12.75
C LYS A 62 -1.02 -7.24 -12.62
N GLY A 63 -0.35 -6.85 -13.71
CA GLY A 63 1.07 -6.53 -13.72
C GLY A 63 1.42 -5.32 -12.85
N LEU A 64 0.55 -4.30 -12.85
CA LEU A 64 0.72 -3.10 -12.02
C LEU A 64 0.59 -3.44 -10.52
N CYS A 65 -0.47 -4.14 -10.13
CA CYS A 65 -0.71 -4.53 -8.74
C CYS A 65 0.40 -5.45 -8.20
N ASN A 66 1.00 -6.32 -9.01
CA ASN A 66 2.12 -7.15 -8.56
C ASN A 66 3.42 -6.37 -8.35
N LYS A 67 3.63 -5.26 -9.07
CA LYS A 67 4.82 -4.40 -8.93
C LYS A 67 4.69 -3.41 -7.78
N ILE A 68 3.48 -2.91 -7.56
CA ILE A 68 3.16 -2.08 -6.40
C ILE A 68 2.89 -3.06 -5.26
N LYS A 69 3.93 -3.49 -4.54
CA LYS A 69 3.79 -4.21 -3.26
C LYS A 69 3.05 -3.28 -2.27
N ILE A 70 1.73 -3.27 -2.33
CA ILE A 70 0.86 -2.76 -1.27
C ILE A 70 0.73 -3.86 -0.22
#